data_AF-A0AA38WGY9-F1
#
_entry.id   AF-A0AA38WGY9-F1
#
_cell.length_a   1.000
_cell.length_b   1.000
_cell.length_c   1.000
_cell.angle_alpha   90.00
_cell.angle_beta   90.00
_cell.angle_gamma   90.00
#
_symmetry.space_group_name_H-M   'P 1'
#
loop_
_entity.id
_entity.type
_entity.pdbx_description
1 polymer ?
#
loop_
_entity_poly.entity_id
_entity_poly.type
_entity_poly.pdbx_seq_one_letter_code
_entity_poly.pdbx_strand_id
1 'polypeptide(L)'
;MGYDGGDHHHHHHAVDGLVNLLTKANNDLTVVHNRLDKEFRQIYPDNANPMKLVSRIKKIQDELPSLKEQCRELLSAKQDLIDKARTTIVGNRASLRKLQTSVGIPVTEDSDDPAYTNFNEVIDEWTVQVRSRTGDETNAGSEDINRMLFSAIVQ
;
A
#
# COMPACT_ATOMS: atom_id res chain seq x y z
N MET A 1 50.08 -46.26 54.14
CA MET A 1 49.27 -46.20 52.89
C MET A 1 47.95 -45.55 53.29
N GLY A 2 47.72 -44.23 53.18
CA GLY A 2 47.92 -43.34 52.02
C GLY A 2 47.03 -43.86 50.89
N TYR A 3 45.95 -43.21 50.40
CA TYR A 3 45.65 -41.80 50.22
C TYR A 3 44.11 -41.60 50.26
N ASP A 4 43.64 -40.53 50.90
CA ASP A 4 42.94 -39.38 50.28
C ASP A 4 41.51 -39.66 49.78
N GLY A 5 40.53 -39.36 50.65
CA GLY A 5 39.09 -39.40 50.36
C GLY A 5 38.41 -38.04 50.51
N GLY A 6 39.18 -36.95 50.49
CA GLY A 6 38.67 -35.59 50.75
C GLY A 6 38.06 -34.87 49.54
N ASP A 7 38.31 -35.32 48.31
CA ASP A 7 38.14 -34.46 47.13
C ASP A 7 36.78 -34.61 46.39
N HIS A 8 36.01 -35.66 46.68
CA HIS A 8 34.72 -35.90 46.01
C HIS A 8 33.55 -35.06 46.54
N HIS A 9 33.58 -34.64 47.81
CA HIS A 9 32.52 -33.78 48.38
C HIS A 9 32.62 -32.32 47.92
N HIS A 10 33.84 -31.83 47.70
CA HIS A 10 34.07 -30.46 47.25
C HIS A 10 33.70 -30.24 45.78
N HIS A 11 33.92 -31.25 44.93
CA HIS A 11 33.50 -31.19 43.51
C HIS A 11 31.99 -31.11 43.35
N HIS A 12 31.21 -31.86 44.14
CA HIS A 12 29.75 -31.81 44.08
C HIS A 12 29.22 -30.42 44.48
N HIS A 13 29.78 -29.83 45.54
CA HIS A 13 29.36 -28.52 46.03
C HIS A 13 29.73 -27.37 45.08
N ALA A 14 30.83 -27.47 44.32
CA ALA A 14 31.19 -26.51 43.29
C ALA A 14 30.26 -26.59 42.06
N VAL A 15 29.88 -27.82 41.67
CA VAL A 15 28.88 -28.07 40.60
C VAL A 15 27.49 -27.59 41.03
N ASP A 16 27.08 -27.88 42.27
CA ASP A 16 25.81 -27.40 42.83
C ASP A 16 25.79 -25.86 42.94
N GLY A 17 26.92 -25.25 43.30
CA GLY A 17 27.11 -23.80 43.27
C GLY A 17 26.96 -23.21 41.87
N LEU A 18 27.52 -23.86 40.85
CA LEU A 18 27.39 -23.44 39.45
C LEU A 18 25.94 -23.58 38.95
N VAL A 19 25.26 -24.69 39.28
CA VAL A 19 23.85 -24.91 38.95
C VAL A 19 22.97 -23.85 39.60
N ASN A 20 23.22 -23.51 40.86
CA ASN A 20 22.48 -22.45 41.56
C ASN A 20 22.73 -21.08 40.95
N LEU A 21 23.98 -20.78 40.56
CA LEU A 21 24.32 -19.52 39.89
C LEU A 21 23.64 -19.41 38.52
N LEU A 22 23.67 -20.46 37.71
CA LEU A 22 22.99 -20.51 36.41
C LEU A 22 21.47 -20.40 36.56
N THR A 23 20.89 -21.07 37.55
CA THR A 23 19.46 -20.99 37.86
C THR A 23 19.08 -19.57 38.26
N LYS A 24 19.89 -18.93 39.11
CA LYS A 24 19.68 -17.53 39.49
C LYS A 24 19.79 -16.59 38.29
N ALA A 25 20.84 -16.73 37.47
CA ALA A 25 21.01 -15.92 36.27
C ALA A 25 19.84 -16.09 35.29
N ASN A 26 19.33 -17.30 35.12
CA ASN A 26 18.15 -17.58 34.30
C ASN A 26 16.89 -16.91 34.85
N ASN A 27 16.69 -16.96 36.17
CA ASN A 27 15.57 -16.28 36.82
C ASN A 27 15.68 -14.76 36.67
N ASP A 28 16.87 -14.20 36.88
CA ASP A 28 17.14 -12.76 36.73
C ASP A 28 16.87 -12.31 35.28
N LEU A 29 17.32 -13.09 34.27
CA LEU A 29 17.04 -12.84 32.86
C LEU A 29 15.54 -12.90 32.54
N THR A 30 14.81 -13.84 33.14
CA THR A 30 13.36 -13.96 32.97
C THR A 30 12.63 -12.73 33.53
N VAL A 31 13.06 -12.24 34.70
CA VAL A 31 12.51 -11.01 35.29
C VAL A 31 12.77 -9.80 34.39
N VAL A 32 14.00 -9.67 33.87
CA VAL A 32 14.36 -8.59 32.93
C VAL A 32 13.50 -8.66 31.66
N HIS A 33 13.37 -9.85 31.07
CA HIS A 33 12.54 -10.05 29.88
C HIS A 33 11.08 -9.62 30.10
N ASN A 34 10.46 -10.09 31.18
CA ASN A 34 9.06 -9.76 31.50
C ASN A 34 8.86 -8.26 31.74
N ARG A 35 9.83 -7.60 32.38
CA ARG A 35 9.77 -6.15 32.62
C ARG A 35 9.88 -5.38 31.30
N LEU A 36 10.81 -5.76 30.44
CA LEU A 36 10.98 -5.15 29.12
C LEU A 36 9.73 -5.34 28.24
N ASP A 37 9.12 -6.54 28.22
CA ASP A 37 7.90 -6.78 27.44
C ASP A 37 6.73 -5.91 27.93
N LYS A 38 6.61 -5.75 29.25
CA LYS A 38 5.59 -4.87 29.85
C LYS A 38 5.81 -3.40 29.50
N GLU A 39 7.04 -2.91 29.65
CA GLU A 39 7.41 -1.53 29.31
C GLU A 39 7.21 -1.28 27.80
N PHE A 40 7.59 -2.24 26.96
CA PHE A 40 7.41 -2.17 25.51
C PHE A 40 5.92 -2.03 25.12
N ARG A 41 5.03 -2.85 25.69
CA ARG A 41 3.58 -2.76 25.41
C ARG A 41 2.94 -1.48 25.96
N GLN A 42 3.48 -0.95 27.07
CA GLN A 42 2.99 0.31 27.65
C GLN A 42 3.38 1.52 26.80
N ILE A 43 4.62 1.53 26.28
CA ILE A 43 5.13 2.61 25.43
C ILE A 43 4.51 2.53 24.03
N TYR A 44 4.39 1.32 23.48
CA TYR A 44 3.89 1.09 22.14
C TYR A 44 2.54 0.36 22.15
N PRO A 45 1.42 1.11 22.13
CA PRO A 45 0.11 0.51 21.92
C PRO A 45 0.03 -0.18 20.55
N ASP A 46 -0.96 -1.06 20.38
CA ASP A 46 -1.06 -1.96 19.23
C ASP A 46 -1.02 -1.28 17.85
N ASN A 47 -1.58 -0.09 17.73
CA ASN A 47 -1.58 0.71 16.50
C ASN A 47 -0.22 1.36 16.18
N ALA A 48 0.66 1.50 17.17
CA ALA A 48 1.99 2.12 17.09
C ALA A 48 3.13 1.12 17.36
N ASN A 49 2.83 -0.17 17.55
CA ASN A 49 3.82 -1.22 17.75
C ASN A 49 4.72 -1.34 16.50
N PRO A 50 6.05 -1.10 16.63
CA PRO A 50 6.96 -1.11 15.49
C PRO A 50 6.91 -2.40 14.66
N MET A 51 6.81 -3.57 15.29
CA MET A 51 6.73 -4.84 14.58
C MET A 51 5.44 -4.98 13.77
N LYS A 52 4.32 -4.52 14.32
CA LYS A 52 3.02 -4.48 13.61
C LYS A 52 3.00 -3.43 12.50
N LEU A 53 3.71 -2.31 12.68
CA LEU A 53 3.86 -1.30 11.63
C LEU A 53 4.65 -1.85 10.46
N VAL A 54 5.78 -2.54 10.71
CA VAL A 54 6.57 -3.18 9.63
C VAL A 54 5.73 -4.21 8.87
N SER A 55 4.94 -5.04 9.56
CA SER A 55 4.09 -6.03 8.86
C SER A 55 3.01 -5.37 8.01
N ARG A 56 2.37 -4.30 8.51
CA ARG A 56 1.39 -3.52 7.73
C ARG A 56 2.03 -2.84 6.52
N ILE A 57 3.23 -2.27 6.68
CA ILE A 57 3.97 -1.64 5.58
C ILE A 57 4.31 -2.68 4.50
N LYS A 58 4.83 -3.85 4.90
CA LYS A 58 5.10 -4.95 3.96
C LYS A 58 3.86 -5.38 3.20
N LYS A 59 2.75 -5.57 3.92
CA LYS A 59 1.46 -5.89 3.29
C LYS A 59 1.04 -4.85 2.24
N ILE A 60 1.16 -3.55 2.57
CA ILE A 60 0.86 -2.47 1.62
C ILE A 60 1.82 -2.52 0.42
N GLN A 61 3.12 -2.74 0.64
CA GLN A 61 4.11 -2.86 -0.43
C GLN A 61 3.83 -4.03 -1.36
N ASP A 62 3.32 -5.15 -0.83
CA ASP A 62 2.96 -6.33 -1.61
C ASP A 62 1.65 -6.12 -2.41
N GLU A 63 0.65 -5.46 -1.81
CA GLU A 63 -0.68 -5.27 -2.42
C GLU A 63 -0.75 -4.08 -3.40
N LEU A 64 0.03 -3.02 -3.15
CA LEU A 64 -0.02 -1.77 -3.94
C LEU A 64 0.31 -1.96 -5.44
N PRO A 65 1.29 -2.78 -5.85
CA PRO A 65 1.57 -3.02 -7.27
C PRO A 65 0.39 -3.66 -7.99
N SER A 66 -0.26 -4.64 -7.36
CA SER A 66 -1.44 -5.30 -7.93
C SER A 66 -2.60 -4.32 -8.07
N LEU A 67 -2.85 -3.50 -7.04
CA LEU A 67 -3.87 -2.46 -7.10
C LEU A 67 -3.59 -1.42 -8.21
N LYS A 68 -2.32 -1.02 -8.37
CA LYS A 68 -1.91 -0.11 -9.45
C LYS A 68 -2.21 -0.70 -10.82
N GLU A 69 -1.91 -1.97 -11.03
CA GLU A 69 -2.18 -2.64 -12.31
C GLU A 69 -3.68 -2.73 -12.57
N GLN A 70 -4.49 -3.12 -11.57
CA GLN A 70 -5.94 -3.16 -11.70
C GLN A 70 -6.53 -1.78 -12.05
N CYS A 71 -6.03 -0.70 -11.47
CA CYS A 71 -6.43 0.65 -11.84
C CYS A 71 -6.06 0.98 -13.29
N ARG A 72 -4.87 0.57 -13.75
CA ARG A 72 -4.42 0.78 -15.14
C ARG A 72 -5.31 0.03 -16.13
N GLU A 73 -5.61 -1.23 -15.86
CA GLU A 73 -6.52 -2.05 -16.67
C GLU A 73 -7.92 -1.43 -16.73
N LEU A 74 -8.45 -0.97 -15.58
CA LEU A 74 -9.75 -0.31 -15.52
C LEU A 74 -9.79 0.98 -16.35
N LEU A 75 -8.74 1.80 -16.28
CA LEU A 75 -8.62 3.02 -17.10
C LEU A 75 -8.58 2.68 -18.59
N SER A 76 -7.82 1.65 -18.98
CA SER A 76 -7.75 1.17 -20.36
C SER A 76 -9.12 0.69 -20.85
N ALA A 77 -9.81 -0.13 -20.06
CA ALA A 77 -11.14 -0.66 -20.40
C ALA A 77 -12.17 0.46 -20.54
N LYS A 78 -12.10 1.50 -19.70
CA LYS A 78 -12.96 2.68 -19.82
C LYS A 78 -12.66 3.49 -21.08
N GLN A 79 -11.38 3.64 -21.46
CA GLN A 79 -11.01 4.32 -22.70
C GLN A 79 -11.53 3.56 -23.93
N ASP A 80 -11.36 2.23 -23.96
CA ASP A 80 -11.89 1.38 -25.04
C ASP A 80 -13.42 1.50 -25.18
N LEU A 81 -14.13 1.59 -24.05
CA LEU A 81 -15.58 1.78 -24.06
C LEU A 81 -15.97 3.14 -24.63
N ILE A 82 -15.26 4.20 -24.26
CA ILE A 82 -15.48 5.56 -24.79
C ILE A 82 -15.22 5.58 -26.31
N ASP A 83 -14.13 4.97 -26.76
CA ASP A 83 -13.78 4.94 -28.18
C ASP A 83 -14.85 4.20 -28.99
N LYS A 84 -15.30 3.03 -28.51
CA LYS A 84 -16.41 2.28 -29.11
C LYS A 84 -17.71 3.09 -29.15
N ALA A 85 -18.10 3.69 -28.02
CA ALA A 85 -19.31 4.50 -27.94
C ALA A 85 -19.26 5.67 -28.93
N ARG A 86 -18.10 6.35 -29.03
CA ARG A 86 -17.88 7.45 -29.95
C ARG A 86 -18.01 7.00 -31.40
N THR A 87 -17.32 5.92 -31.79
CA THR A 87 -17.40 5.38 -33.15
C THR A 87 -18.84 5.00 -33.52
N THR A 88 -19.56 4.32 -32.62
CA THR A 88 -20.96 3.92 -32.87
C THR A 88 -21.90 5.12 -32.95
N ILE A 89 -21.84 6.06 -32.01
CA ILE A 89 -22.75 7.21 -31.97
C ILE A 89 -22.50 8.14 -33.17
N VAL A 90 -21.25 8.47 -33.46
CA VAL A 90 -20.88 9.31 -34.62
C VAL A 90 -21.27 8.63 -35.94
N GLY A 91 -21.02 7.33 -36.07
CA GLY A 91 -21.40 6.55 -37.25
C GLY A 91 -22.91 6.47 -37.47
N ASN A 92 -23.67 6.18 -36.41
CA ASN A 92 -25.14 6.16 -36.46
C ASN A 92 -25.70 7.54 -36.81
N ARG A 93 -25.15 8.60 -36.23
CA ARG A 93 -25.55 9.97 -36.51
C ARG A 93 -25.29 10.36 -37.97
N ALA A 94 -24.11 10.03 -38.51
CA ALA A 94 -23.80 10.27 -39.91
C ALA A 94 -24.79 9.55 -40.85
N SER A 95 -25.22 8.35 -40.48
CA SER A 95 -26.20 7.57 -41.24
C SER A 95 -27.60 8.19 -41.16
N LEU A 96 -28.02 8.64 -39.98
CA LEU A 96 -29.29 9.36 -39.78
C LEU A 96 -29.35 10.66 -40.57
N ARG A 97 -28.26 11.45 -40.59
CA ARG A 97 -28.18 12.68 -41.38
C ARG A 97 -28.34 12.41 -42.87
N LYS A 98 -27.68 11.39 -43.40
CA LYS A 98 -27.84 10.97 -44.81
C LYS A 98 -29.30 10.60 -45.12
N LEU A 99 -29.96 9.88 -44.21
CA LEU A 99 -31.36 9.51 -44.37
C LEU A 99 -32.29 10.74 -44.34
N GLN A 100 -32.09 11.66 -43.39
CA GLN A 100 -32.84 12.92 -43.31
C GLN A 100 -32.74 13.70 -44.63
N THR A 101 -31.52 13.87 -45.14
CA THR A 101 -31.28 14.53 -46.44
C THR A 101 -32.01 13.81 -47.58
N SER A 102 -31.97 12.47 -47.61
CA SER A 102 -32.63 11.70 -48.69
C SER A 102 -34.16 11.77 -48.68
N VAL A 103 -34.77 12.00 -47.51
CA VAL A 103 -36.23 12.08 -47.35
C VAL A 103 -36.71 13.54 -47.35
N GLY A 104 -35.80 14.51 -47.44
CA GLY A 104 -36.12 15.94 -47.44
C GLY A 104 -36.54 16.49 -46.06
N ILE A 105 -36.15 15.80 -44.98
CA ILE A 105 -36.37 16.23 -43.60
C ILE A 105 -35.20 17.14 -43.19
N PRO A 106 -35.44 18.24 -42.44
CA PRO A 106 -34.38 19.08 -41.90
C PRO A 106 -33.35 18.25 -41.13
N VAL A 107 -32.07 18.52 -41.39
CA VAL A 107 -30.95 17.85 -40.69
C VAL A 107 -30.78 18.49 -39.31
N THR A 108 -30.70 17.67 -38.27
CA THR A 108 -30.42 18.15 -36.92
C THR A 108 -28.95 18.52 -36.77
N GLU A 109 -28.65 19.75 -36.38
CA GLU A 109 -27.28 20.18 -36.08
C GLU A 109 -26.75 19.54 -34.79
N ASP A 110 -25.43 19.60 -34.57
CA ASP A 110 -24.80 19.01 -33.37
C ASP A 110 -25.12 19.80 -32.10
N SER A 111 -25.28 21.12 -32.20
CA SER A 111 -25.71 21.99 -31.09
C SER A 111 -27.15 21.77 -30.67
N ASP A 112 -27.98 21.28 -31.59
CA ASP A 112 -29.43 21.17 -31.42
C ASP A 112 -29.84 19.81 -30.84
N ASP A 113 -28.87 18.95 -30.56
CA ASP A 113 -29.07 17.65 -29.91
C ASP A 113 -28.44 17.65 -28.51
N PRO A 114 -29.24 17.95 -27.46
CA PRO A 114 -28.76 18.00 -26.09
C PRO A 114 -28.10 16.69 -25.62
N ALA A 115 -28.53 15.53 -26.14
CA ALA A 115 -27.96 14.25 -25.75
C ALA A 115 -26.56 14.06 -26.35
N TYR A 116 -26.36 14.50 -27.60
CA TYR A 116 -25.05 14.47 -28.25
C TYR A 116 -24.07 15.49 -27.64
N THR A 117 -24.55 16.70 -27.31
CA THR A 117 -23.74 17.69 -26.60
C THR A 117 -23.29 17.16 -25.24
N ASN A 118 -24.21 16.65 -24.41
CA ASN A 118 -23.91 16.07 -23.11
C ASN A 118 -22.92 14.89 -23.21
N PHE A 119 -23.05 14.04 -24.24
CA PHE A 119 -22.10 12.95 -24.48
C PHE A 119 -20.67 13.46 -24.71
N ASN A 120 -20.49 14.52 -25.50
CA ASN A 120 -19.17 15.10 -25.74
C ASN A 120 -18.62 15.78 -24.49
N GLU A 121 -19.44 16.49 -23.72
CA GLU A 121 -19.03 17.10 -22.45
C GLU A 121 -18.50 16.08 -21.45
N VAL A 122 -19.19 14.94 -21.30
CA VAL A 122 -18.75 13.84 -20.42
C VAL A 122 -17.41 13.25 -20.88
N ILE A 123 -17.17 13.14 -22.19
CA ILE A 123 -15.90 12.66 -22.73
C ILE A 123 -14.77 13.66 -22.50
N ASP A 124 -15.06 14.95 -22.67
CA ASP A 124 -14.08 16.01 -22.48
C ASP A 124 -13.69 16.12 -21.00
N GLU A 125 -14.68 16.05 -20.09
CA GLU A 125 -14.43 15.98 -18.64
C GLU A 125 -13.54 14.79 -18.29
N TRP A 126 -13.85 13.60 -18.81
CA TRP A 126 -13.03 12.41 -18.61
C TRP A 126 -11.58 12.62 -19.10
N THR A 127 -11.42 13.21 -20.28
CA THR A 127 -10.11 13.47 -20.88
C THR A 127 -9.27 14.41 -20.00
N VAL A 128 -9.90 15.42 -19.39
CA VAL A 128 -9.25 16.33 -18.44
C VAL A 128 -8.85 15.61 -17.16
N GLN A 129 -9.73 14.76 -16.60
CA GLN A 129 -9.45 14.01 -15.38
C GLN A 129 -8.29 13.01 -15.54
N VAL A 130 -8.19 12.34 -16.69
CA VAL A 130 -7.09 11.41 -16.98
C VAL A 130 -5.77 12.17 -17.16
N ARG A 131 -5.76 13.26 -17.93
CA ARG A 131 -4.52 14.04 -18.17
C ARG A 131 -3.99 14.72 -16.91
N SER A 132 -4.86 15.29 -16.08
CA SER A 132 -4.46 15.96 -14.83
C SER A 132 -3.81 14.99 -13.84
N ARG A 133 -4.24 13.72 -13.83
CA ARG A 133 -3.66 12.70 -12.94
C ARG A 133 -2.36 12.08 -13.47
N THR A 134 -2.22 11.94 -14.78
CA THR A 134 -0.98 11.43 -15.39
C THR A 134 0.16 12.46 -15.39
N GLY A 135 -0.16 13.76 -15.34
CA GLY A 135 0.83 14.85 -15.34
C GLY A 135 1.60 15.05 -14.03
N ASP A 136 1.11 14.52 -12.90
CA ASP A 136 1.71 14.70 -11.58
C ASP A 136 2.70 13.57 -11.19
N GLU A 137 2.74 12.48 -11.96
CA GLU A 137 3.60 11.32 -11.64
C GLU A 137 5.10 11.59 -11.85
N THR A 138 5.47 12.66 -12.55
CA THR A 138 6.89 13.01 -12.80
C THR A 138 7.54 13.85 -11.71
N ASN A 139 6.84 14.31 -10.66
CA ASN A 139 7.46 15.28 -9.73
C ASN A 139 7.04 15.27 -8.25
N ALA A 140 6.36 14.24 -7.73
CA ALA A 140 5.85 14.31 -6.35
C ALA A 140 6.10 13.08 -5.43
N GLY A 141 6.95 12.12 -5.82
CA GLY A 141 7.08 10.85 -5.07
C GLY A 141 8.45 10.50 -4.48
N SER A 142 9.50 11.28 -4.76
CA SER A 142 10.88 10.91 -4.41
C SER A 142 11.55 11.83 -3.37
N GLU A 143 10.82 12.73 -2.73
CA GLU A 143 11.27 13.29 -1.44
C GLU A 143 10.98 12.30 -0.33
N ASP A 144 11.78 11.24 -0.41
CA ASP A 144 12.12 10.21 0.54
C ASP A 144 11.72 10.55 1.99
N ILE A 145 10.53 10.08 2.39
CA ILE A 145 10.02 10.12 3.76
C ILE A 145 11.06 9.54 4.74
N ASN A 146 11.86 8.55 4.29
CA ASN A 146 12.95 8.03 5.10
C ASN A 146 14.03 9.10 5.33
N ARG A 147 14.39 9.89 4.32
CA ARG A 147 15.35 11.00 4.47
C ARG A 147 14.85 12.09 5.42
N MET A 148 13.53 12.34 5.43
CA MET A 148 12.89 13.29 6.34
C MET A 148 12.84 12.77 7.80
N LEU A 149 12.62 11.46 7.97
CA LEU A 149 12.62 10.81 9.29
C LEU A 149 14.04 10.68 9.88
N PHE A 150 15.05 10.38 9.05
CA PHE A 150 16.43 10.20 9.50
C PHE A 150 17.21 11.51 9.68
N SER A 151 16.79 12.61 9.04
CA SER A 151 17.38 13.94 9.29
C SER A 151 16.92 14.54 10.62
N ALA A 152 15.73 14.18 11.12
CA ALA A 152 15.18 14.71 12.37
C ALA A 152 15.73 14.00 13.64
N ILE A 153 16.40 12.85 13.50
CA ILE A 153 16.86 12.02 14.63
C ILE A 153 18.33 12.32 15.00
N VAL A 154 19.06 13.11 14.20
CA VAL A 154 20.44 13.53 14.52
C VAL A 154 20.44 14.96 15.07
N GLN A 155 20.25 15.08 16.39
CA GLN A 155 20.79 16.19 17.18
C GLN A 155 21.21 15.71 18.57
#